data_AF-A0A8D5AIG1-F1
#
_entry.id   AF-A0A8D5AIG1-F1
#
_cell.length_a   1.000
_cell.length_b   1.000
_cell.length_c   1.000
_cell.angle_alpha   90.00
_cell.angle_beta   90.00
_cell.angle_gamma   90.00
#
_symmetry.space_group_name_H-M   'P 1'
#
loop_
_entity.id
_entity.type
_entity.pdbx_description
1 polymer ?
#
loop_
_entity_poly.entity_id
_entity_poly.type
_entity_poly.pdbx_seq_one_letter_code
_entity_poly.pdbx_strand_id
1 'polypeptide(L)' 'MKLRISQWLDTSDEDAENFPVVYGIQINNGDGKGWLHCHENEKPLWFDTPEAESAKIAEIRAAHNAIGIMAA' A
#
# COMPACT_ATOMS: atom_id res chain seq x y z
N MET A 1 -4.18 -8.49 10.67
CA MET A 1 -3.82 -7.82 9.40
C MET A 1 -2.29 -7.71 9.28
N LYS A 2 -1.71 -8.07 8.14
CA LYS A 2 -0.28 -7.86 7.84
C LYS A 2 -0.16 -6.81 6.72
N LEU A 3 0.80 -5.91 6.84
CA LEU A 3 1.10 -4.88 5.85
C LEU A 3 2.56 -5.00 5.43
N ARG A 4 2.85 -4.76 4.15
CA ARG A 4 4.21 -4.67 3.63
C ARG A 4 4.33 -3.56 2.60
N ILE A 5 5.56 -3.10 2.45
CA ILE A 5 5.99 -2.23 1.36
C ILE A 5 6.18 -3.07 0.09
N SER A 6 5.76 -2.54 -1.04
CA SER A 6 6.08 -3.12 -2.35
C SER A 6 6.63 -2.04 -3.28
N GLN A 7 7.67 -2.41 -4.05
CA GLN A 7 8.36 -1.53 -4.98
C GLN A 7 8.08 -2.00 -6.41
N TRP A 8 7.78 -1.05 -7.29
CA TRP A 8 7.35 -1.28 -8.67
C TRP A 8 8.12 -0.38 -9.60
N LEU A 9 8.24 -0.82 -10.85
CA LEU A 9 8.57 0.08 -11.95
C LEU A 9 7.24 0.59 -12.51
N ASP A 10 7.08 1.90 -12.60
CA ASP A 10 5.93 2.49 -13.27
C ASP A 10 6.15 2.41 -14.77
N THR A 11 5.45 1.47 -15.39
CA THR A 11 5.45 1.23 -16.84
C THR A 11 4.23 1.83 -17.52
N SER A 12 3.60 2.85 -16.93
CA SER A 12 2.42 3.50 -17.51
C SER A 12 2.73 4.26 -18.81
N ASP A 13 4.00 4.62 -19.01
CA ASP A 13 4.52 5.18 -20.26
C ASP A 13 5.33 4.11 -20.99
N GLU A 14 4.81 3.60 -22.11
CA GLU A 14 5.44 2.53 -22.90
C GLU A 14 6.69 2.99 -23.65
N ASP A 15 6.85 4.30 -23.87
CA ASP A 15 7.98 4.90 -24.60
C ASP A 15 9.09 5.40 -23.66
N ALA A 16 8.95 5.20 -22.34
CA ALA A 16 9.91 5.67 -21.37
C ALA A 16 11.28 4.98 -21.52
N GLU A 17 12.34 5.78 -21.68
CA GLU A 17 13.72 5.27 -21.70
C GLU A 17 14.15 4.67 -20.36
N ASN A 18 13.53 5.11 -19.26
CA ASN A 18 13.72 4.58 -17.91
C ASN A 18 12.39 4.59 -17.16
N PHE A 19 12.06 3.50 -16.47
CA PHE A 19 10.86 3.42 -15.65
C PHE A 19 11.14 3.92 -14.22
N PRO A 20 10.42 4.94 -13.74
CA PRO A 20 10.61 5.39 -12.37
C PRO A 20 10.14 4.32 -11.39
N VAL A 21 10.78 4.30 -10.24
CA VAL A 21 10.40 3.41 -9.15
C VAL A 21 9.25 4.06 -8.37
N VAL A 22 8.16 3.32 -8.18
CA VAL A 22 7.05 3.71 -7.32
C VAL A 22 6.86 2.72 -6.19
N TYR A 23 6.36 3.21 -5.07
CA TYR A 23 6.18 2.47 -3.84
C TYR A 23 4.69 2.33 -3.55
N GLY A 24 4.26 1.18 -3.06
CA GLY A 24 2.84 0.93 -2.81
C GLY A 24 2.59 -0.12 -1.75
N ILE A 25 1.48 0.03 -1.04
CA ILE A 25 1.21 -0.76 0.16
C ILE A 25 0.43 -2.02 -0.22
N GLN A 26 0.85 -3.16 0.31
CA GLN A 26 0.10 -4.41 0.22
C GLN A 26 -0.39 -4.87 1.59
N ILE A 27 -1.60 -5.41 1.60
CA ILE A 27 -2.31 -5.91 2.77
C ILE A 27 -2.62 -7.39 2.62
N ASN A 28 -2.46 -8.14 3.70
CA ASN A 28 -2.95 -9.51 3.82
C ASN A 28 -3.83 -9.62 5.07
N ASN A 29 -5.10 -9.94 4.82
CA ASN A 29 -6.13 -10.01 5.86
C ASN A 29 -6.33 -11.43 6.42
N GLY A 30 -5.58 -12.42 5.95
CA GLY A 30 -5.71 -13.81 6.40
C GLY A 30 -6.96 -14.52 5.85
N ASP A 31 -7.62 -13.94 4.85
CA ASP A 31 -8.84 -14.47 4.20
C ASP A 31 -8.54 -15.50 3.08
N GLY A 32 -7.28 -15.93 2.96
CA GLY A 32 -6.83 -16.86 1.93
C GLY A 32 -6.62 -16.24 0.55
N LYS A 33 -6.93 -14.95 0.33
CA LYS A 33 -6.75 -14.27 -0.97
C LYS A 33 -5.32 -13.79 -1.23
N GLY A 34 -4.43 -13.98 -0.27
CA GLY A 34 -3.03 -13.58 -0.38
C GLY A 34 -2.80 -12.10 -0.08
N TRP A 35 -1.86 -11.50 -0.81
CA TRP A 35 -1.52 -10.09 -0.67
C TRP A 35 -2.28 -9.27 -1.71
N LEU A 36 -3.02 -8.27 -1.25
CA LEU A 36 -3.81 -7.36 -2.08
C LEU A 36 -3.22 -5.96 -2.02
N HIS A 37 -3.42 -5.18 -3.07
CA HIS A 37 -3.01 -3.78 -3.12
C HIS A 37 -3.97 -2.87 -2.37
N CYS A 38 -3.43 -1.99 -1.53
CA CYS A 38 -4.20 -0.91 -0.96
C CYS A 38 -4.52 0.13 -2.03
N HIS A 39 -5.75 0.65 -1.98
CA HIS A 39 -6.21 1.73 -2.85
C HIS A 39 -7.01 2.75 -2.03
N GLU A 40 -7.05 3.99 -2.49
CA GLU A 40 -7.84 5.09 -1.92
C GLU A 40 -8.57 5.78 -3.08
N ASN A 41 -9.88 6.02 -2.96
CA ASN A 41 -10.71 6.61 -4.02
C ASN A 41 -10.55 5.90 -5.39
N GLU A 42 -10.60 4.56 -5.38
CA GLU A 42 -10.44 3.69 -6.56
C GLU A 42 -9.08 3.79 -7.27
N LYS A 43 -8.10 4.49 -6.67
CA LYS A 43 -6.73 4.59 -7.17
C LYS A 43 -5.76 3.83 -6.27
N PRO A 44 -4.80 3.09 -6.83
CA PRO A 44 -3.73 2.49 -6.04
C PRO A 44 -3.04 3.54 -5.15
N LEU A 45 -2.72 3.16 -3.93
CA LEU A 45 -1.91 4.00 -3.05
C LEU A 45 -0.45 3.90 -3.50
N TRP A 46 0.00 4.91 -4.24
CA TRP A 46 1.37 5.05 -4.73
C TRP A 46 2.10 6.20 -4.05
N PHE A 47 3.39 6.02 -3.88
CA PHE A 47 4.30 7.00 -3.29
C PHE A 47 5.58 7.08 -4.10
N ASP A 48 6.14 8.27 -4.18
CA ASP A 48 7.42 8.51 -4.86
C ASP A 48 8.62 8.11 -3.98
N THR A 49 8.39 7.93 -2.67
CA THR A 49 9.44 7.59 -1.70
C THR A 49 9.00 6.52 -0.70
N PRO A 50 9.91 5.66 -0.22
CA PRO A 50 9.60 4.64 0.78
C PRO A 50 9.24 5.24 2.15
N GLU A 51 9.70 6.46 2.46
CA GLU A 51 9.36 7.15 3.71
C GLU A 51 7.89 7.59 3.75
N ALA A 52 7.39 8.15 2.64
CA ALA A 52 5.99 8.56 2.52
C ALA A 52 5.05 7.35 2.63
N GLU A 53 5.43 6.23 2.01
CA GLU A 53 4.72 4.97 2.14
C GLU A 53 4.74 4.44 3.59
N SER A 54 5.90 4.46 4.24
CA SER A 54 6.05 4.01 5.63
C SER A 54 5.19 4.83 6.60
N ALA A 55 5.08 6.14 6.38
CA ALA A 55 4.20 7.02 7.14
C ALA A 55 2.73 6.61 6.97
N LYS A 56 2.27 6.37 5.73
CA LYS A 56 0.89 5.89 5.48
C LYS A 56 0.64 4.51 6.09
N ILE A 57 1.61 3.59 6.09
CA ILE A 57 1.47 2.31 6.79
C ILE A 57 1.23 2.53 8.29
N ALA A 58 1.94 3.48 8.92
CA ALA A 58 1.73 3.81 10.33
C ALA A 58 0.31 4.36 10.57
N GLU A 59 -0.20 5.22 9.68
CA GLU A 59 -1.58 5.71 9.72
C GLU A 59 -2.60 4.58 9.57
N ILE A 60 -2.41 3.67 8.60
CA ILE A 60 -3.31 2.52 8.39
C ILE A 60 -3.31 1.61 9.63
N ARG A 61 -2.15 1.37 10.23
CA ARG A 61 -2.05 0.61 11.48
C ARG A 61 -2.76 1.32 12.63
N ALA A 62 -2.57 2.63 12.78
CA ALA A 62 -3.22 3.42 13.82
C ALA A 62 -4.75 3.44 13.64
N ALA A 63 -5.24 3.63 12.42
CA ALA A 63 -6.66 3.59 12.09
C ALA A 63 -7.26 2.19 12.32
N HIS A 64 -6.57 1.13 11.90
CA HIS A 64 -7.01 -0.25 12.18
C HIS A 64 -7.03 -0.55 13.68
N ASN A 65 -6.03 -0.11 14.44
CA ASN A 65 -6.01 -0.24 15.89
C ASN A 65 -7.12 0.58 16.56
N ALA A 66 -7.44 1.77 16.03
CA ALA A 66 -8.53 2.61 16.52
C ALA A 66 -9.91 2.01 16.21
N ILE A 67 -10.08 1.37 15.05
CA ILE A 67 -11.29 0.60 14.69
C ILE A 67 -11.33 -0.73 15.48
N GLY A 68 -10.19 -1.22 15.97
CA GLY A 68 -10.04 -2.39 16.83
C GLY A 68 -10.40 -2.19 18.32
N ILE A 69 -10.81 -0.99 18.74
CA ILE A 69 -11.57 -0.79 19.99
C ILE A 69 -13.07 -0.90 19.64
N MET A 70 -13.48 -2.07 19.18
CA MET A 70 -14.86 -2.56 19.31
C MET A 70 -14.75 -4.07 19.50
N ALA A 71 -14.79 -4.47 20.77
CA ALA A 71 -15.24 -5.80 21.13
C ALA A 71 -16.75 -5.87 20.86
N ALA A 72 -17.14 -6.69 19.89
CA ALA A 72 -18.43 -7.37 19.81
C ALA A 72 -18.27 -8.59 18.89
#